data_AF-A0A257WCQ8-F1
#
_entry.id   AF-A0A257WCQ8-F1
#
_cell.length_a   1.000
_cell.length_b   1.000
_cell.length_c   1.000
_cell.angle_alpha   90.00
_cell.angle_beta   90.00
_cell.angle_gamma   90.00
#
_symmetry.space_group_name_H-M   'P 1'
#
loop_
_entity.id
_entity.type
_entity.pdbx_description
1 polymer ?
#
loop_
_entity_poly.entity_id
_entity_poly.type
_entity_poly.pdbx_seq_one_letter_code
_entity_poly.pdbx_strand_id
1 'polypeptide(L)'
;MALINTSYFHTERTVPNVTKDDTESFINELITKYEREYLIGVLGYELFELFEAGIKEPVIDQRYIDILYGKTFTDTLGRKQRWDGLIPLAGNTSIISPPNVTSNADFYFVVGASGGPVNGADTFTDARLVPPYRVYQRGLGELFQDYDVDKNTGNFVLLNGVKFATDGVFDVKFDNPYQVAGVDAIALAPSYQSPIADYVYYHYLRAKTGSVGDTGVTRTGSKEAVSISPVDKMVSAWNDMVKKNKLLEGFLFANSSTYTEWDYSYFWRDEFFTYKNTLGL
;
A
#
# COMPACT_ATOMS: atom_id res chain seq x y z
N MET A 1 -9.92 -0.94 1.81
CA MET A 1 -8.58 -1.32 2.32
C MET A 1 -7.57 -0.66 1.42
N ALA A 2 -6.51 -0.07 1.96
CA ALA A 2 -5.48 0.61 1.16
C ALA A 2 -4.27 -0.31 0.96
N LEU A 3 -3.88 -0.56 -0.29
CA LEU A 3 -2.72 -1.37 -0.69
C LEU A 3 -1.41 -0.60 -0.49
N ILE A 4 -1.45 0.72 -0.64
CA ILE A 4 -0.30 1.61 -0.41
C ILE A 4 -0.53 2.55 0.79
N ASN A 5 0.54 3.21 1.23
CA ASN A 5 0.51 4.25 2.26
C ASN A 5 1.49 5.39 1.91
N THR A 6 1.66 6.35 2.81
CA THR A 6 2.54 7.51 2.60
C THR A 6 4.02 7.16 2.35
N SER A 7 4.47 5.96 2.73
CA SER A 7 5.85 5.52 2.46
C SER A 7 6.17 5.40 0.97
N TYR A 8 5.16 5.29 0.08
CA TYR A 8 5.36 5.18 -1.37
C TYR A 8 5.71 6.53 -2.06
N PHE A 9 5.71 7.64 -1.32
CA PHE A 9 5.92 9.00 -1.83
C PHE A 9 7.29 9.58 -1.44
N HIS A 10 8.35 9.04 -2.04
CA HIS A 10 9.73 9.52 -1.90
C HIS A 10 10.43 9.58 -3.26
N THR A 11 11.66 10.11 -3.29
CA THR A 11 12.52 10.22 -4.48
C THR A 11 11.82 10.96 -5.64
N GLU A 12 11.46 10.27 -6.71
CA GLU A 12 10.83 10.88 -7.90
C GLU A 12 9.38 11.32 -7.60
N ARG A 13 8.69 10.62 -6.69
CA ARG A 13 7.36 10.98 -6.15
C ARG A 13 7.46 11.68 -4.80
N THR A 14 8.49 12.52 -4.60
CA THR A 14 8.65 13.21 -3.31
C THR A 14 7.48 14.16 -3.06
N VAL A 15 6.85 13.99 -1.89
CA VAL A 15 5.91 14.95 -1.30
C VAL A 15 6.59 15.60 -0.08
N PRO A 16 6.62 16.94 0.02
CA PRO A 16 7.18 17.61 1.21
C PRO A 16 6.33 17.37 2.45
N ASN A 17 6.98 17.15 3.60
CA ASN A 17 6.33 17.00 4.91
C ASN A 17 5.27 15.89 4.97
N VAL A 18 5.54 14.73 4.36
CA VAL A 18 4.63 13.56 4.34
C VAL A 18 4.21 13.04 5.70
N THR A 19 5.02 13.26 6.74
CA THR A 19 4.76 12.85 8.13
C THR A 19 4.10 13.93 8.98
N LYS A 20 3.74 15.07 8.39
CA LYS A 20 2.97 16.11 9.09
C LYS A 20 1.49 15.77 8.97
N ASP A 21 0.78 15.76 10.10
CA ASP A 21 -0.61 15.30 10.24
C ASP A 21 -1.55 15.75 9.11
N ASP A 22 -1.51 17.03 8.73
CA ASP A 22 -2.37 17.58 7.66
C ASP A 22 -2.03 17.02 6.27
N THR A 23 -0.73 16.87 5.97
CA THR A 23 -0.27 16.34 4.68
C THR A 23 -0.52 14.84 4.60
N GLU A 24 -0.26 14.12 5.68
CA GLU A 24 -0.48 12.69 5.78
C GLU A 24 -1.96 12.35 5.61
N SER A 25 -2.82 13.06 6.33
CA SER A 25 -4.28 12.91 6.23
C SER A 25 -4.77 13.16 4.81
N PHE A 26 -4.26 14.21 4.16
CA PHE A 26 -4.62 14.52 2.78
C PHE A 26 -4.18 13.42 1.80
N ILE A 27 -2.96 12.90 1.93
CA ILE A 27 -2.50 11.79 1.08
C ILE A 27 -3.35 10.53 1.32
N ASN A 28 -3.67 10.21 2.58
CA ASN A 28 -4.50 9.05 2.91
C ASN A 28 -5.93 9.17 2.35
N GLU A 29 -6.50 10.37 2.31
CA GLU A 29 -7.78 10.63 1.64
C GLU A 29 -7.67 10.36 0.12
N LEU A 30 -6.60 10.86 -0.52
CA LEU A 30 -6.36 10.62 -1.94
C LEU A 30 -6.15 9.13 -2.23
N ILE A 31 -5.40 8.40 -1.41
CA ILE A 31 -5.23 6.95 -1.53
C ILE A 31 -6.59 6.27 -1.46
N THR A 32 -7.39 6.59 -0.44
CA THR A 32 -8.72 5.99 -0.22
C THR A 32 -9.64 6.16 -1.44
N LYS A 33 -9.60 7.34 -2.07
CA LYS A 33 -10.42 7.65 -3.25
C LYS A 33 -9.87 7.00 -4.52
N TYR A 34 -8.62 7.30 -4.84
CA TYR A 34 -8.05 7.06 -6.16
C TYR A 34 -7.51 5.64 -6.33
N GLU A 35 -7.18 4.93 -5.26
CA GLU A 35 -6.78 3.52 -5.37
C GLU A 35 -7.92 2.66 -5.90
N ARG A 36 -9.14 2.82 -5.37
CA ARG A 36 -10.31 2.08 -5.87
C ARG A 36 -10.63 2.43 -7.31
N GLU A 37 -10.63 3.72 -7.65
CA GLU A 37 -10.86 4.20 -9.01
C GLU A 37 -9.85 3.59 -10.00
N TYR A 38 -8.57 3.62 -9.64
CA TYR A 38 -7.50 3.02 -10.42
C TYR A 38 -7.68 1.50 -10.59
N LEU A 39 -7.95 0.76 -9.51
CA LEU A 39 -8.06 -0.70 -9.56
C LEU A 39 -9.23 -1.15 -10.44
N ILE A 40 -10.38 -0.48 -10.34
CA ILE A 40 -11.52 -0.72 -11.24
C ILE A 40 -11.12 -0.42 -12.69
N GLY A 41 -10.39 0.67 -12.91
CA GLY A 41 -9.94 1.10 -14.24
C GLY A 41 -8.92 0.18 -14.92
N VAL A 42 -8.11 -0.58 -14.16
CA VAL A 42 -7.10 -1.50 -14.76
C VAL A 42 -7.49 -2.98 -14.70
N LEU A 43 -8.30 -3.38 -13.71
CA LEU A 43 -8.75 -4.77 -13.56
C LEU A 43 -10.15 -4.99 -14.16
N GLY A 44 -10.95 -3.94 -14.34
CA GLY A 44 -12.38 -4.06 -14.58
C GLY A 44 -13.15 -4.39 -13.30
N TYR A 45 -14.47 -4.20 -13.34
CA TYR A 45 -15.32 -4.30 -12.14
C TYR A 45 -15.35 -5.71 -11.53
N GLU A 46 -15.56 -6.75 -12.35
CA GLU A 46 -15.71 -8.13 -11.86
C GLU A 46 -14.43 -8.67 -11.23
N LEU A 47 -13.29 -8.55 -11.93
CA LEU A 47 -12.00 -8.97 -11.37
C LEU A 47 -11.64 -8.12 -10.14
N PHE A 48 -11.95 -6.82 -10.12
CA PHE A 48 -11.72 -5.98 -8.94
C PHE A 48 -12.48 -6.48 -7.71
N GLU A 49 -13.77 -6.79 -7.83
CA GLU A 49 -14.57 -7.27 -6.69
C GLU A 49 -14.01 -8.59 -6.14
N LEU A 50 -13.67 -9.53 -7.03
CA LEU A 50 -13.09 -10.81 -6.65
C LEU A 50 -11.69 -10.65 -6.05
N PHE A 51 -10.87 -9.77 -6.62
CA PHE A 51 -9.55 -9.44 -6.10
C PHE A 51 -9.67 -8.83 -4.70
N GLU A 52 -10.52 -7.83 -4.50
CA GLU A 52 -10.69 -7.17 -3.20
C GLU A 52 -11.19 -8.14 -2.12
N ALA A 53 -12.10 -9.04 -2.46
CA ALA A 53 -12.54 -10.10 -1.55
C ALA A 53 -11.42 -11.10 -1.28
N GLY A 54 -10.77 -11.60 -2.33
CA GLY A 54 -9.76 -12.65 -2.26
C GLY A 54 -8.52 -12.26 -1.46
N ILE A 55 -8.13 -10.98 -1.46
CA ILE A 55 -6.98 -10.51 -0.67
C ILE A 55 -7.29 -10.33 0.83
N LYS A 56 -8.56 -10.44 1.24
CA LYS A 56 -8.99 -10.42 2.64
C LYS A 56 -9.11 -11.82 3.24
N GLU A 57 -9.02 -12.86 2.41
CA GLU A 57 -9.09 -14.25 2.87
C GLU A 57 -7.88 -14.62 3.73
N PRO A 58 -8.04 -15.54 4.71
CA PRO A 58 -6.92 -16.03 5.53
C PRO A 58 -5.82 -16.69 4.68
N VAL A 59 -6.22 -17.32 3.57
CA VAL A 59 -5.32 -17.92 2.57
C VAL A 59 -5.66 -17.29 1.22
N ILE A 60 -4.75 -16.45 0.72
CA ILE A 60 -4.94 -15.80 -0.59
C ILE A 60 -4.61 -16.77 -1.72
N ASP A 61 -5.47 -16.79 -2.73
CA ASP A 61 -5.21 -17.48 -3.98
C ASP A 61 -3.98 -16.90 -4.71
N GLN A 62 -3.11 -17.78 -5.21
CA GLN A 62 -1.90 -17.40 -5.93
C GLN A 62 -2.14 -16.40 -7.06
N ARG A 63 -3.30 -16.45 -7.74
CA ARG A 63 -3.62 -15.49 -8.82
C ARG A 63 -3.68 -14.04 -8.32
N TYR A 64 -4.14 -13.80 -7.09
CA TYR A 64 -4.16 -12.46 -6.52
C TYR A 64 -2.79 -12.04 -5.99
N ILE A 65 -2.00 -12.99 -5.50
CA ILE A 65 -0.59 -12.78 -5.13
C ILE A 65 0.20 -12.34 -6.36
N ASP A 66 -0.01 -12.99 -7.51
CA ASP A 66 0.67 -12.67 -8.77
C ASP A 66 0.31 -11.24 -9.28
N ILE A 67 -0.93 -10.80 -9.09
CA ILE A 67 -1.34 -9.41 -9.37
C ILE A 67 -0.67 -8.42 -8.39
N LEU A 68 -0.66 -8.72 -7.09
CA LEU A 68 -0.11 -7.84 -6.05
C LEU A 68 1.39 -7.63 -6.21
N TYR A 69 2.14 -8.72 -6.39
CA TYR A 69 3.59 -8.72 -6.21
C TYR A 69 4.37 -8.96 -7.50
N GLY A 70 3.66 -9.26 -8.59
CA GLY A 70 4.27 -9.48 -9.87
C GLY A 70 4.65 -10.93 -10.14
N LYS A 71 4.83 -11.24 -11.42
CA LYS A 71 5.23 -12.56 -11.91
C LYS A 71 5.84 -12.46 -13.30
N THR A 72 6.78 -13.37 -13.61
CA THR A 72 7.26 -13.50 -14.99
C THR A 72 6.22 -14.21 -15.86
N PHE A 73 6.04 -13.73 -17.09
CA PHE A 73 5.11 -14.32 -18.04
C PHE A 73 5.71 -14.33 -19.44
N THR A 74 5.14 -15.15 -20.32
CA THR A 74 5.47 -15.14 -21.75
C THR A 74 4.32 -14.50 -22.49
N ASP A 75 4.59 -13.44 -23.23
CA ASP A 75 3.55 -12.77 -24.00
C ASP A 75 3.11 -13.57 -25.23
N THR A 76 2.09 -13.09 -25.92
CA THR A 76 1.53 -13.70 -27.13
C THR A 76 2.51 -13.78 -28.30
N LEU A 77 3.62 -13.04 -28.24
CA LEU A 77 4.69 -13.03 -29.22
C LEU A 77 5.86 -13.95 -28.81
N GLY A 78 5.72 -14.69 -27.70
CA GLY A 78 6.76 -15.59 -27.18
C GLY A 78 7.88 -14.88 -26.43
N ARG A 79 7.73 -13.60 -26.10
CA ARG A 79 8.76 -12.83 -25.38
C ARG A 79 8.55 -12.99 -23.88
N LYS A 80 9.62 -13.31 -23.16
CA LYS A 80 9.60 -13.35 -21.69
C LYS A 80 9.58 -11.92 -21.14
N GLN A 81 8.55 -11.60 -20.39
CA GLN A 81 8.33 -10.32 -19.73
C GLN A 81 8.07 -10.53 -18.24
N ARG A 82 7.98 -9.43 -17.49
CA ARG A 82 7.71 -9.42 -16.06
C ARG A 82 6.68 -8.35 -15.74
N TRP A 83 5.64 -8.75 -15.01
CA TRP A 83 4.79 -7.84 -14.27
C TRP A 83 5.43 -7.61 -12.90
N ASP A 84 5.60 -6.35 -12.49
CA ASP A 84 6.31 -6.00 -11.25
C ASP A 84 5.42 -5.95 -10.01
N GLY A 85 4.09 -6.01 -10.19
CA GLY A 85 3.12 -5.97 -9.10
C GLY A 85 2.51 -4.60 -8.86
N LEU A 86 1.33 -4.59 -8.24
CA LEU A 86 0.73 -3.38 -7.68
C LEU A 86 1.54 -2.82 -6.51
N ILE A 87 2.20 -3.69 -5.76
CA ILE A 87 3.07 -3.39 -4.61
C ILE A 87 4.37 -4.21 -4.74
N PRO A 88 5.32 -3.79 -5.60
CA PRO A 88 6.49 -4.59 -5.92
C PRO A 88 7.33 -4.93 -4.68
N LEU A 89 7.75 -6.19 -4.57
CA LEU A 89 8.63 -6.64 -3.49
C LEU A 89 10.09 -6.44 -3.86
N ALA A 90 10.87 -5.94 -2.90
CA ALA A 90 12.32 -5.98 -2.97
C ALA A 90 12.84 -7.19 -2.18
N GLY A 91 13.74 -7.96 -2.80
CA GLY A 91 14.44 -9.08 -2.15
C GLY A 91 13.64 -10.39 -2.09
N ASN A 92 14.32 -11.45 -1.65
CA ASN A 92 13.74 -12.80 -1.56
C ASN A 92 12.99 -12.97 -0.24
N THR A 93 11.73 -12.52 -0.16
CA THR A 93 10.86 -12.80 0.98
C THR A 93 9.82 -13.86 0.62
N SER A 94 9.81 -14.99 1.36
CA SER A 94 8.82 -16.07 1.21
C SER A 94 7.50 -15.79 1.96
N ILE A 95 7.47 -14.68 2.70
CA ILE A 95 6.35 -14.23 3.52
C ILE A 95 6.23 -12.72 3.35
N ILE A 96 5.01 -12.22 3.13
CA ILE A 96 4.75 -10.78 3.01
C ILE A 96 3.56 -10.42 3.89
N SER A 97 3.72 -9.35 4.63
CA SER A 97 2.62 -8.66 5.29
C SER A 97 2.28 -7.43 4.46
N PRO A 98 1.14 -7.38 3.77
CA PRO A 98 0.68 -6.13 3.16
C PRO A 98 0.38 -5.12 4.28
N PRO A 99 0.53 -3.82 4.01
CA PRO A 99 0.52 -2.80 5.06
C PRO A 99 -0.79 -2.71 5.86
N ASN A 100 -1.93 -3.24 5.37
CA ASN A 100 -3.26 -3.02 5.99
C ASN A 100 -4.27 -4.18 5.86
N VAL A 101 -3.85 -5.44 5.72
CA VAL A 101 -4.81 -6.56 5.78
C VAL A 101 -4.94 -7.00 7.23
N THR A 102 -5.88 -6.35 7.93
CA THR A 102 -6.25 -6.70 9.30
C THR A 102 -6.86 -8.10 9.30
N SER A 103 -6.36 -8.97 10.16
CA SER A 103 -6.93 -10.31 10.35
C SER A 103 -8.19 -10.22 11.23
N ASN A 104 -9.10 -11.19 11.12
CA ASN A 104 -10.18 -11.37 12.10
C ASN A 104 -9.67 -11.75 13.51
N ALA A 105 -8.36 -11.93 13.69
CA ALA A 105 -7.72 -12.28 14.95
C ALA A 105 -7.16 -11.06 15.70
N ASP A 106 -7.22 -9.85 15.12
CA ASP A 106 -6.85 -8.61 15.81
C ASP A 106 -7.64 -8.48 17.11
N PHE A 107 -6.97 -8.04 18.17
CA PHE A 107 -7.62 -7.89 19.47
C PHE A 107 -6.99 -6.76 20.27
N TYR A 108 -7.71 -6.30 21.28
CA TYR A 108 -7.19 -5.36 22.25
C TYR A 108 -7.29 -5.95 23.65
N PHE A 109 -6.49 -5.42 24.56
CA PHE A 109 -6.58 -5.75 25.96
C PHE A 109 -6.37 -4.52 26.83
N VAL A 110 -6.83 -4.62 28.09
CA VAL A 110 -6.65 -3.60 29.11
C VAL A 110 -5.78 -4.17 30.22
N VAL A 111 -4.75 -3.44 30.64
CA VAL A 111 -3.86 -3.84 31.73
C VAL A 111 -4.65 -3.98 33.02
N GLY A 112 -4.50 -5.13 33.69
CA GLY A 112 -5.22 -5.44 34.94
C GLY A 112 -6.65 -5.97 34.75
N ALA A 113 -7.16 -6.03 33.51
CA ALA A 113 -8.41 -6.70 33.20
C ALA A 113 -8.21 -8.20 32.95
N SER A 114 -9.30 -8.97 33.00
CA SER A 114 -9.28 -10.40 32.68
C SER A 114 -8.78 -10.62 31.24
N GLY A 115 -7.68 -11.37 31.08
CA GLY A 115 -7.05 -11.63 29.78
C GLY A 115 -6.01 -10.59 29.35
N GLY A 116 -5.77 -9.53 30.12
CA GLY A 116 -4.67 -8.59 29.93
C GLY A 116 -3.46 -8.90 30.83
N PRO A 117 -2.31 -8.23 30.62
CA PRO A 117 -1.16 -8.36 31.49
C PRO A 117 -1.45 -7.75 32.87
N VAL A 118 -0.76 -8.26 33.89
CA VAL A 118 -0.83 -7.74 35.25
C VAL A 118 -0.16 -6.36 35.31
N ASN A 119 -0.74 -5.42 36.05
CA ASN A 119 -0.12 -4.13 36.30
C ASN A 119 1.29 -4.30 36.91
N GLY A 120 2.27 -3.59 36.34
CA GLY A 120 3.68 -3.66 36.74
C GLY A 120 4.49 -4.80 36.10
N ALA A 121 3.86 -5.65 35.28
CA ALA A 121 4.57 -6.56 34.39
C ALA A 121 5.19 -5.81 33.20
N ASP A 122 6.19 -6.41 32.57
CA ASP A 122 6.81 -5.93 31.32
C ASP A 122 6.47 -6.84 30.13
N THR A 123 5.97 -8.05 30.39
CA THR A 123 5.75 -9.08 29.37
C THR A 123 4.26 -9.41 29.26
N PHE A 124 3.77 -9.51 28.03
CA PHE A 124 2.46 -10.06 27.71
C PHE A 124 2.59 -11.34 26.88
N THR A 125 1.87 -12.37 27.31
CA THR A 125 1.85 -13.71 26.70
C THR A 125 0.43 -14.05 26.30
N ASP A 126 0.24 -14.43 25.05
CA ASP A 126 -1.04 -14.93 24.54
C ASP A 126 -0.75 -15.92 23.41
N ALA A 127 -1.45 -17.07 23.41
CA ALA A 127 -1.25 -18.12 22.41
C ALA A 127 -1.52 -17.65 20.97
N ARG A 128 -2.24 -16.54 20.80
CA ARG A 128 -2.50 -15.91 19.51
C ARG A 128 -1.29 -15.13 18.97
N LEU A 129 -0.34 -14.71 19.82
CA LEU A 129 0.82 -13.88 19.45
C LEU A 129 1.86 -14.67 18.64
N VAL A 130 1.55 -14.89 17.37
CA VAL A 130 2.47 -15.44 16.37
C VAL A 130 2.94 -14.29 15.48
N PRO A 131 4.24 -13.93 15.48
CA PRO A 131 4.78 -12.92 14.58
C PRO A 131 4.50 -13.23 13.09
N PRO A 132 4.33 -12.23 12.21
CA PRO A 132 4.44 -10.79 12.47
C PRO A 132 3.15 -10.16 13.00
N TYR A 133 3.30 -9.22 13.94
CA TYR A 133 2.22 -8.37 14.42
C TYR A 133 2.76 -7.02 14.88
N ARG A 134 1.85 -6.04 14.96
CA ARG A 134 2.09 -4.69 15.47
C ARG A 134 1.32 -4.48 16.77
N VAL A 135 1.92 -3.73 17.67
CA VAL A 135 1.33 -3.37 18.96
C VAL A 135 1.14 -1.87 18.97
N TYR A 136 -0.06 -1.43 19.28
CA TYR A 136 -0.39 -0.02 19.45
C TYR A 136 -0.77 0.21 20.90
N GLN A 137 -0.22 1.27 21.51
CA GLN A 137 -0.71 1.75 22.80
C GLN A 137 -1.62 2.95 22.56
N ARG A 138 -2.82 2.89 23.13
CA ARG A 138 -3.77 3.99 22.99
C ARG A 138 -3.21 5.27 23.62
N GLY A 139 -3.16 6.35 22.83
CA GLY A 139 -2.60 7.64 23.22
C GLY A 139 -1.10 7.82 22.93
N LEU A 140 -0.39 6.76 22.55
CA LEU A 140 1.03 6.80 22.17
C LEU A 140 1.27 6.41 20.72
N GLY A 141 0.46 5.51 20.16
CA GLY A 141 0.60 5.03 18.78
C GLY A 141 1.29 3.67 18.71
N GLU A 142 1.95 3.40 17.58
CA GLU A 142 2.66 2.14 17.34
C GLU A 142 3.91 2.00 18.22
N LEU A 143 4.12 0.80 18.76
CA LEU A 143 5.33 0.44 19.49
C LEU A 143 6.28 -0.32 18.56
N PHE A 144 7.48 0.21 18.38
CA PHE A 144 8.48 -0.30 17.44
C PHE A 144 9.30 -1.44 18.04
N GLN A 145 9.63 -2.43 17.20
CA GLN A 145 10.53 -3.54 17.56
C GLN A 145 11.91 -3.01 17.97
N ASP A 146 12.52 -3.64 18.98
CA ASP A 146 13.86 -3.35 19.54
C ASP A 146 14.00 -1.97 20.21
N TYR A 147 13.02 -1.08 20.04
CA TYR A 147 13.00 0.24 20.65
C TYR A 147 11.99 0.32 21.80
N ASP A 148 10.73 0.01 21.52
CA ASP A 148 9.64 0.06 22.51
C ASP A 148 9.26 -1.33 23.00
N VAL A 149 9.27 -2.31 22.10
CA VAL A 149 8.85 -3.69 22.36
C VAL A 149 9.83 -4.69 21.74
N ASP A 150 9.97 -5.84 22.38
CA ASP A 150 10.56 -7.04 21.78
C ASP A 150 9.47 -8.10 21.56
N LYS A 151 9.20 -8.46 20.29
CA LYS A 151 8.11 -9.35 19.85
C LYS A 151 8.58 -10.78 19.53
N ASN A 152 9.56 -11.29 20.27
CA ASN A 152 10.07 -12.65 20.10
C ASN A 152 9.01 -13.74 20.41
N THR A 153 9.12 -14.89 19.73
CA THR A 153 8.11 -15.98 19.63
C THR A 153 7.22 -16.17 20.87
N GLY A 154 5.92 -15.89 20.69
CA GLY A 154 4.84 -16.18 21.65
C GLY A 154 4.50 -15.06 22.64
N ASN A 155 5.32 -14.01 22.73
CA ASN A 155 5.18 -12.91 23.69
C ASN A 155 5.52 -11.56 23.04
N PHE A 156 5.15 -10.46 23.69
CA PHE A 156 5.92 -9.23 23.55
C PHE A 156 6.29 -8.61 24.90
N VAL A 157 7.48 -8.03 24.94
CA VAL A 157 8.10 -7.45 26.15
C VAL A 157 8.29 -5.95 25.94
N LEU A 158 7.84 -5.12 26.87
CA LEU A 158 8.13 -3.69 26.90
C LEU A 158 9.60 -3.46 27.27
N LEU A 159 10.30 -2.68 26.46
CA LEU A 159 11.73 -2.42 26.63
C LEU A 159 11.99 -1.20 27.52
N ASN A 160 13.27 -0.90 27.76
CA ASN A 160 13.72 0.29 28.50
C ASN A 160 13.18 0.42 29.94
N GLY A 161 12.84 -0.70 30.57
CA GLY A 161 12.29 -0.72 31.93
C GLY A 161 10.85 -0.20 32.04
N VAL A 162 10.18 0.00 30.89
CA VAL A 162 8.76 0.37 30.84
C VAL A 162 7.93 -0.82 31.31
N LYS A 163 6.86 -0.53 32.04
CA LYS A 163 5.95 -1.53 32.59
C LYS A 163 4.51 -1.20 32.20
N PHE A 164 3.69 -2.23 32.06
CA PHE A 164 2.26 -2.09 31.87
C PHE A 164 1.65 -1.35 33.07
N ALA A 165 1.08 -0.18 32.83
CA ALA A 165 0.40 0.62 33.84
C ALA A 165 -1.10 0.28 33.87
N THR A 166 -1.72 0.31 35.05
CA THR A 166 -3.17 0.12 35.24
C THR A 166 -3.96 0.95 34.23
N ASP A 167 -5.02 0.35 33.68
CA ASP A 167 -5.91 0.96 32.68
C ASP A 167 -5.25 1.29 31.34
N GLY A 168 -3.97 0.93 31.14
CA GLY A 168 -3.34 0.98 29.83
C GLY A 168 -4.11 0.12 28.82
N VAL A 169 -4.39 0.67 27.64
CA VAL A 169 -5.09 -0.04 26.57
C VAL A 169 -4.13 -0.25 25.41
N PHE A 170 -4.05 -1.50 24.95
CA PHE A 170 -3.20 -1.90 23.84
C PHE A 170 -4.03 -2.61 22.77
N ASP A 171 -3.79 -2.27 21.53
CA ASP A 171 -4.36 -2.93 20.35
C ASP A 171 -3.25 -3.74 19.67
N VAL A 172 -3.45 -5.05 19.55
CA VAL A 172 -2.58 -5.96 18.78
C VAL A 172 -3.21 -6.18 17.43
N LYS A 173 -2.49 -5.81 16.38
CA LYS A 173 -2.90 -6.01 14.99
C LYS A 173 -1.99 -7.05 14.37
N PHE A 174 -2.54 -8.19 13.99
CA PHE A 174 -1.78 -9.19 13.28
C PHE A 174 -1.60 -8.76 11.85
N ASP A 175 -0.35 -8.78 11.41
CA ASP A 175 -0.05 -8.58 10.02
C ASP A 175 -0.20 -9.94 9.35
N ASN A 176 -1.32 -10.21 8.67
CA ASN A 176 -1.57 -11.54 8.11
C ASN A 176 -0.43 -11.92 7.13
N PRO A 177 0.49 -12.82 7.49
CA PRO A 177 1.66 -13.11 6.65
C PRO A 177 1.22 -14.02 5.51
N TYR A 178 1.17 -13.51 4.29
CA TYR A 178 0.87 -14.33 3.13
C TYR A 178 2.03 -15.27 2.84
N GLN A 179 1.72 -16.57 2.73
CA GLN A 179 2.64 -17.52 2.12
C GLN A 179 2.69 -17.22 0.61
N VAL A 180 3.83 -16.73 0.12
CA VAL A 180 4.03 -16.35 -1.29
C VAL A 180 4.94 -17.32 -2.04
N ALA A 181 4.71 -18.62 -1.82
CA ALA A 181 5.43 -19.66 -2.52
C ALA A 181 5.23 -19.51 -4.05
N GLY A 182 6.29 -19.20 -4.80
CA GLY A 182 6.25 -19.06 -6.26
C GLY A 182 6.27 -17.62 -6.80
N VAL A 183 6.46 -16.61 -5.96
CA VAL A 183 6.70 -15.22 -6.42
C VAL A 183 8.15 -15.04 -6.86
N ASP A 184 8.34 -14.53 -8.07
CA ASP A 184 9.66 -14.15 -8.58
C ASP A 184 10.08 -12.80 -7.97
N ALA A 185 10.85 -12.77 -6.89
CA ALA A 185 11.34 -11.53 -6.27
C ALA A 185 12.14 -10.62 -7.24
N ILE A 186 12.15 -9.29 -7.01
CA ILE A 186 13.05 -8.35 -7.72
C ILE A 186 14.42 -8.37 -7.02
N ALA A 187 15.49 -8.50 -7.81
CA ALA A 187 16.85 -8.67 -7.29
C ALA A 187 17.46 -7.39 -6.68
N LEU A 188 17.12 -6.17 -7.13
CA LEU A 188 17.67 -4.92 -6.56
C LEU A 188 16.79 -3.68 -6.87
N ALA A 189 16.33 -2.99 -5.80
CA ALA A 189 15.84 -1.58 -5.70
C ALA A 189 14.52 -1.12 -6.38
N PRO A 190 13.82 -0.10 -5.81
CA PRO A 190 13.21 -0.05 -4.48
C PRO A 190 11.72 -0.52 -4.53
N SER A 191 11.25 -1.11 -3.43
CA SER A 191 9.92 -1.72 -3.20
C SER A 191 8.72 -0.76 -3.22
N TYR A 192 8.84 0.35 -3.93
CA TYR A 192 7.91 1.47 -3.84
C TYR A 192 7.43 1.98 -5.19
N GLN A 193 7.80 1.31 -6.29
CA GLN A 193 7.34 1.63 -7.64
C GLN A 193 5.95 1.05 -7.92
N SER A 194 4.93 1.58 -7.25
CA SER A 194 3.54 1.20 -7.47
C SER A 194 2.87 2.06 -8.55
N PRO A 195 2.16 1.50 -9.53
CA PRO A 195 1.33 2.30 -10.44
C PRO A 195 0.17 2.99 -9.72
N ILE A 196 -0.29 2.45 -8.59
CA ILE A 196 -1.27 3.12 -7.72
C ILE A 196 -0.65 4.41 -7.15
N ALA A 197 0.60 4.34 -6.68
CA ALA A 197 1.30 5.51 -6.15
C ALA A 197 1.54 6.58 -7.22
N ASP A 198 1.82 6.18 -8.46
CA ASP A 198 1.94 7.08 -9.61
C ASP A 198 0.62 7.83 -9.87
N TYR A 199 -0.50 7.10 -9.86
CA TYR A 199 -1.83 7.67 -10.06
C TYR A 199 -2.25 8.62 -8.93
N VAL A 200 -2.03 8.22 -7.68
CA VAL A 200 -2.30 9.08 -6.51
C VAL A 200 -1.41 10.32 -6.53
N TYR A 201 -0.14 10.20 -6.92
CA TYR A 201 0.78 11.33 -7.02
C TYR A 201 0.36 12.33 -8.10
N TYR A 202 -0.13 11.85 -9.25
CA TYR A 202 -0.71 12.71 -10.29
C TYR A 202 -1.85 13.56 -9.74
N HIS A 203 -2.80 12.95 -9.04
CA HIS A 203 -3.95 13.66 -8.46
C HIS A 203 -3.57 14.54 -7.28
N TYR A 204 -2.56 14.16 -6.49
CA TYR A 204 -1.97 15.01 -5.46
C TYR A 204 -1.45 16.33 -6.06
N LEU A 205 -0.63 16.25 -7.11
CA LEU A 205 -0.10 17.44 -7.79
C LEU A 205 -1.23 18.27 -8.41
N ARG A 206 -2.20 17.63 -9.06
CA ARG A 206 -3.38 18.30 -9.64
C ARG A 206 -4.16 19.09 -8.58
N ALA A 207 -4.43 18.48 -7.43
CA ALA A 207 -5.14 19.12 -6.33
C ALA A 207 -4.35 20.29 -5.73
N LYS A 208 -3.01 20.14 -5.57
CA LYS A 208 -2.16 21.22 -5.06
C LYS A 208 -1.97 22.38 -6.04
N THR A 209 -2.12 22.17 -7.34
CA THR A 209 -2.15 23.27 -8.31
C THR A 209 -3.44 24.07 -8.33
N GLY A 210 -4.54 23.47 -7.85
CA GLY A 210 -5.87 24.05 -7.85
C GLY A 210 -6.44 24.20 -6.44
N SER A 211 -5.77 24.93 -5.54
CA SER A 211 -6.40 25.30 -4.26
C SER A 211 -7.34 26.47 -4.46
N VAL A 212 -8.64 26.28 -4.25
CA VAL A 212 -9.63 27.36 -4.25
C VAL A 212 -9.59 28.05 -2.88
N GLY A 213 -9.14 29.30 -2.83
CA GLY A 213 -9.35 30.18 -1.69
C GLY A 213 -10.69 30.90 -1.81
N ASP A 214 -11.14 31.56 -0.74
CA ASP A 214 -12.42 32.31 -0.69
C ASP A 214 -12.57 33.41 -1.77
N THR A 215 -11.49 33.74 -2.48
CA THR A 215 -11.44 34.71 -3.59
C THR A 215 -11.05 34.12 -4.96
N GLY A 216 -11.00 32.79 -5.11
CA GLY A 216 -10.71 32.10 -6.39
C GLY A 216 -9.60 31.05 -6.28
N VAL A 217 -9.17 30.45 -7.41
CA VAL A 217 -8.06 29.48 -7.41
C VAL A 217 -6.75 30.20 -7.08
N THR A 218 -6.26 30.02 -5.85
CA THR A 218 -5.03 30.62 -5.34
C THR A 218 -3.88 29.61 -5.43
N ARG A 219 -2.66 30.07 -5.74
CA ARG A 219 -1.44 29.28 -5.61
C ARG A 219 -0.79 29.62 -4.28
N THR A 220 -0.56 28.65 -3.41
CA THR A 220 0.13 28.86 -2.13
C THR A 220 1.61 29.12 -2.39
N GLY A 221 2.02 30.40 -2.41
CA GLY A 221 3.42 30.80 -2.54
C GLY A 221 4.03 31.16 -1.18
N SER A 222 5.18 30.58 -0.83
CA SER A 222 6.09 31.23 0.12
C SER A 222 6.78 32.40 -0.59
N LYS A 223 7.07 33.48 0.13
CA LYS A 223 7.51 34.77 -0.44
C LYS A 223 8.85 34.73 -1.23
N GLU A 224 9.54 33.59 -1.23
CA GLU A 224 10.86 33.39 -1.86
C GLU A 224 10.89 32.20 -2.84
N ALA A 225 9.78 31.48 -3.07
CA ALA A 225 9.77 30.30 -3.94
C ALA A 225 9.36 30.64 -5.38
N VAL A 226 10.27 30.40 -6.34
CA VAL A 226 9.94 30.44 -7.77
C VAL A 226 9.07 29.22 -8.11
N SER A 227 7.80 29.45 -8.43
CA SER A 227 6.83 28.39 -8.68
C SER A 227 6.96 27.85 -10.12
N ILE A 228 7.68 26.75 -10.29
CA ILE A 228 7.74 25.98 -11.55
C ILE A 228 6.41 25.21 -11.71
N SER A 229 5.91 25.11 -12.94
CA SER A 229 4.72 24.31 -13.26
C SER A 229 4.98 22.82 -12.96
N PRO A 230 4.11 22.12 -12.20
CA PRO A 230 4.30 20.70 -11.91
C PRO A 230 3.85 19.78 -13.05
N VAL A 231 3.44 20.33 -14.20
CA VAL A 231 2.94 19.59 -15.36
C VAL A 231 3.90 18.48 -15.80
N ASP A 232 5.21 18.75 -15.84
CA ASP A 232 6.19 17.74 -16.26
C ASP A 232 6.23 16.53 -15.30
N LYS A 233 6.11 16.78 -13.99
CA LYS A 233 6.04 15.72 -12.98
C LYS A 233 4.74 14.93 -13.06
N MET A 234 3.62 15.63 -13.29
CA MET A 234 2.33 15.00 -13.50
C MET A 234 2.37 14.08 -14.73
N VAL A 235 2.89 14.57 -15.85
CA VAL A 235 3.03 13.80 -17.10
C VAL A 235 3.96 12.61 -16.91
N SER A 236 5.09 12.78 -16.22
CA SER A 236 6.00 11.67 -15.91
C SER A 236 5.31 10.58 -15.11
N ALA A 237 4.66 10.94 -13.98
CA ALA A 237 3.96 9.99 -13.13
C ALA A 237 2.85 9.25 -13.90
N TRP A 238 2.06 9.98 -14.70
CA TRP A 238 1.03 9.37 -15.54
C TRP A 238 1.63 8.38 -16.55
N ASN A 239 2.69 8.76 -17.25
CA ASN A 239 3.30 7.92 -18.26
C ASN A 239 4.00 6.70 -17.65
N ASP A 240 4.55 6.83 -16.44
CA ASP A 240 5.14 5.71 -15.71
C ASP A 240 4.09 4.75 -15.14
N MET A 241 2.90 5.24 -14.79
CA MET A 241 1.72 4.41 -14.53
C MET A 241 1.30 3.65 -15.79
N VAL A 242 1.13 4.34 -16.93
CA VAL A 242 0.69 3.72 -18.20
C VAL A 242 1.64 2.61 -18.65
N LYS A 243 2.96 2.78 -18.52
CA LYS A 243 3.94 1.71 -18.81
C LYS A 243 3.68 0.45 -17.98
N LYS A 244 3.47 0.61 -16.67
CA LYS A 244 3.19 -0.50 -15.75
C LYS A 244 1.84 -1.15 -16.08
N ASN A 245 0.81 -0.35 -16.38
CA ASN A 245 -0.51 -0.85 -16.76
C ASN A 245 -0.43 -1.72 -18.02
N LYS A 246 0.35 -1.33 -19.03
CA LYS A 246 0.56 -2.16 -20.23
C LYS A 246 1.24 -3.50 -19.93
N LEU A 247 2.13 -3.56 -18.93
CA LEU A 247 2.71 -4.82 -18.46
C LEU A 247 1.67 -5.68 -17.73
N LEU A 248 0.82 -5.08 -16.91
CA LEU A 248 -0.31 -5.76 -16.26
C LEU A 248 -1.30 -6.32 -17.28
N GLU A 249 -1.69 -5.52 -18.28
CA GLU A 249 -2.56 -5.95 -19.40
C GLU A 249 -1.94 -7.13 -20.14
N GLY A 250 -0.65 -7.05 -20.50
CA GLY A 250 0.07 -8.14 -21.13
C GLY A 250 0.09 -9.42 -20.26
N PHE A 251 0.27 -9.26 -18.96
CA PHE A 251 0.25 -10.36 -17.99
C PHE A 251 -1.14 -11.02 -17.89
N LEU A 252 -2.20 -10.23 -17.73
CA LEU A 252 -3.57 -10.72 -17.62
C LEU A 252 -4.01 -11.40 -18.91
N PHE A 253 -3.66 -10.81 -20.07
CA PHE A 253 -3.97 -11.39 -21.38
C PHE A 253 -3.28 -12.75 -21.58
N ALA A 254 -1.98 -12.84 -21.27
CA ALA A 254 -1.21 -14.07 -21.38
C ALA A 254 -1.71 -15.18 -20.44
N ASN A 255 -2.41 -14.80 -19.35
CA ASN A 255 -2.97 -15.70 -18.35
C ASN A 255 -4.51 -15.66 -18.33
N SER A 256 -5.15 -15.38 -19.47
CA SER A 256 -6.62 -15.20 -19.57
C SER A 256 -7.44 -16.39 -19.10
N SER A 257 -6.89 -17.61 -19.16
CA SER A 257 -7.53 -18.81 -18.58
C SER A 257 -7.61 -18.80 -17.05
N THR A 258 -6.73 -18.04 -16.38
CA THR A 258 -6.68 -17.89 -14.92
C THR A 258 -7.51 -16.70 -14.44
N TYR A 259 -7.61 -15.66 -15.28
CA TYR A 259 -8.35 -14.42 -15.04
C TYR A 259 -9.50 -14.31 -16.03
N THR A 260 -10.43 -15.26 -15.99
CA THR A 260 -11.58 -15.32 -16.91
C THR A 260 -12.53 -14.13 -16.78
N GLU A 261 -12.51 -13.47 -15.63
CA GLU A 261 -13.31 -12.30 -15.25
C GLU A 261 -12.69 -11.00 -15.78
N TRP A 262 -11.47 -11.06 -16.32
CA TRP A 262 -10.83 -9.92 -16.95
C TRP A 262 -11.24 -9.82 -18.41
N ASP A 263 -12.04 -8.81 -18.74
CA ASP A 263 -12.51 -8.59 -20.11
C ASP A 263 -11.73 -7.46 -20.81
N TYR A 264 -10.98 -7.84 -21.84
CA TYR A 264 -10.21 -6.93 -22.70
C TYR A 264 -11.08 -5.82 -23.35
N SER A 265 -12.38 -6.08 -23.53
CA SER A 265 -13.30 -5.21 -24.25
C SER A 265 -13.57 -3.87 -23.58
N TYR A 266 -13.14 -3.66 -22.34
CA TYR A 266 -13.26 -2.38 -21.65
C TYR A 266 -12.11 -1.39 -21.94
N PHE A 267 -10.96 -1.85 -22.46
CA PHE A 267 -9.70 -1.11 -22.33
C PHE A 267 -9.23 -0.31 -23.55
N TRP A 268 -9.81 -0.53 -24.74
CA TRP A 268 -9.40 0.13 -25.98
C TRP A 268 -9.67 1.64 -26.02
N ARG A 269 -10.32 2.20 -24.99
CA ARG A 269 -10.56 3.65 -24.81
C ARG A 269 -10.27 4.17 -23.41
N ASP A 270 -9.65 3.36 -22.57
CA ASP A 270 -9.43 3.74 -21.19
C ASP A 270 -8.20 4.67 -21.07
N GLU A 271 -8.37 5.75 -20.31
CA GLU A 271 -7.32 6.71 -20.05
C GLU A 271 -6.14 6.08 -19.30
N PHE A 272 -6.37 5.02 -18.52
CA PHE A 272 -5.34 4.29 -17.79
C PHE A 272 -4.25 3.65 -18.68
N PHE A 273 -4.49 3.52 -19.99
CA PHE A 273 -3.54 2.93 -20.95
C PHE A 273 -3.03 3.94 -21.99
N THR A 274 -3.43 5.21 -21.86
CA THR A 274 -3.11 6.29 -22.81
C THR A 274 -2.07 7.23 -22.22
N TYR A 275 -0.94 7.38 -22.92
CA TYR A 275 0.11 8.33 -22.54
C TYR A 275 -0.40 9.77 -22.67
N LYS A 276 0.04 10.64 -21.76
CA LYS A 276 -0.22 12.08 -21.82
C LYS A 276 1.02 12.83 -22.29
N ASN A 277 0.81 13.89 -23.06
CA ASN A 277 1.85 14.90 -23.33
C ASN A 277 1.72 16.11 -22.38
N THR A 278 2.64 17.08 -22.49
CA THR A 278 2.65 18.31 -21.68
C THR A 278 1.45 19.22 -21.89
N LEU A 279 0.65 18.99 -22.94
CA LEU A 279 -0.61 19.67 -23.20
C LEU A 279 -1.82 18.94 -22.59
N GLY A 280 -1.60 17.79 -21.95
CA GLY A 280 -2.66 16.97 -21.36
C GLY A 280 -3.49 16.19 -22.38
N LEU A 281 -3.00 16.10 -23.63
CA LEU A 281 -3.58 15.32 -24.72
C LEU A 281 -2.94 13.94 -24.82
#